data_AF-A0A3C1Q2I4-F1
#
_entry.id   AF-A0A3C1Q2I4-F1
#
_cell.length_a   1.000
_cell.length_b   1.000
_cell.length_c   1.000
_cell.angle_alpha   90.00
_cell.angle_beta   90.00
_cell.angle_gamma   90.00
#
_symmetry.space_group_name_H-M   'P 1'
#
loop_
_entity.id
_entity.type
_entity.pdbx_description
1 polymer ?
#
loop_
_entity_poly.entity_id
_entity_poly.type
_entity_poly.pdbx_seq_one_letter_code
_entity_poly.pdbx_strand_id
1 'polypeptide(L)'
;PYTLLKKKWGPKHRGLSLTDLSIGLFVPFFIATSCVVIAAASSFHGSTEGLGEGAGEKTLLSVPAIEKSLSEFEGDDEAKSAFTKTSLNALPEADRKLAAMMEKRDTKSLAVTLAPFTGKVVAQKIFGIGVLGMALSTIIILMLINGLAFQELFGKGKSTSDAPPAKPNLMSPYFLGCAISGLAGCMFPFLWTGDSLAALAVPTSVIGGALLPIAYFTFLLMMNSKKILGDKRPEGTTRIIWNVLMIFATSMATIGSYTAVSHKAAFGVPVGMIGMAFLVLLAVVGTVSFFIKEREQES
;
A
#
# COMPACT_ATOMS: atom_id res chain seq x y z
N PRO A 1 9.59 17.48 -0.95
CA PRO A 1 10.10 18.86 -0.72
C PRO A 1 11.42 18.91 0.05
N TYR A 2 11.50 18.35 1.27
CA TYR A 2 12.70 18.45 2.12
C TYR A 2 13.99 17.87 1.50
N THR A 3 13.90 16.81 0.69
CA THR A 3 15.05 16.24 -0.03
C THR A 3 15.60 17.19 -1.10
N LEU A 4 14.72 17.88 -1.83
CA LEU A 4 15.08 18.89 -2.82
C LEU A 4 15.65 20.14 -2.15
N LEU A 5 15.04 20.58 -1.04
CA LEU A 5 15.52 21.71 -0.23
C LEU A 5 16.91 21.43 0.36
N LYS A 6 17.16 20.20 0.85
CA LYS A 6 18.48 19.77 1.34
C LYS A 6 19.55 19.81 0.25
N LYS A 7 19.18 19.50 -1.01
CA LYS A 7 20.08 19.62 -2.18
C LYS A 7 20.20 21.08 -2.69
N LYS A 8 19.50 22.05 -2.07
CA LYS A 8 19.39 23.46 -2.53
C LYS A 8 18.87 23.57 -3.98
N TRP A 9 18.07 22.60 -4.42
CA TRP A 9 17.54 22.56 -5.77
C TRP A 9 16.31 23.46 -5.88
N GLY A 10 16.50 24.63 -6.49
CA GLY A 10 15.43 25.56 -6.87
C GLY A 10 14.86 25.35 -8.28
N PRO A 11 14.02 26.27 -8.77
CA PRO A 11 13.31 26.17 -10.06
C PRO A 11 14.21 25.92 -11.28
N LYS A 12 15.45 26.45 -11.26
CA LYS A 12 16.44 26.26 -12.33
C LYS A 12 16.89 24.80 -12.50
N HIS A 13 16.78 23.98 -11.45
CA HIS A 13 17.20 22.59 -11.44
C HIS A 13 16.05 21.61 -11.71
N ARG A 14 14.89 22.08 -12.18
CA ARG A 14 13.69 21.25 -12.37
C ARG A 14 13.96 20.05 -13.29
N GLY A 15 14.70 20.25 -14.39
CA GLY A 15 15.09 19.17 -15.28
C GLY A 15 15.93 18.10 -14.57
N LEU A 16 16.95 18.52 -13.81
CA LEU A 16 17.75 17.60 -13.00
C LEU A 16 16.92 16.86 -11.96
N SER A 17 15.97 17.54 -11.30
CA SER A 17 15.09 16.89 -10.31
C SER A 17 14.17 15.84 -10.92
N LEU A 18 13.68 16.08 -12.14
CA LEU A 18 12.82 15.14 -12.84
C LEU A 18 13.65 13.91 -13.26
N THR A 19 14.86 14.11 -13.78
CA THR A 19 15.74 13.02 -14.18
C THR A 19 16.21 12.20 -12.98
N ASP A 20 16.62 12.84 -11.87
CA ASP A 20 16.99 12.20 -10.61
C ASP A 20 15.85 11.34 -10.06
N LEU A 21 14.62 11.87 -10.05
CA LEU A 21 13.43 11.13 -9.61
C LEU A 21 13.08 9.98 -10.56
N SER A 22 13.18 10.20 -11.87
CA SER A 22 12.81 9.18 -12.86
C SER A 22 13.78 8.00 -12.82
N ILE A 23 15.09 8.26 -12.78
CA ILE A 23 16.11 7.21 -12.73
C ILE A 23 16.19 6.58 -11.34
N GLY A 24 16.01 7.37 -10.27
CA GLY A 24 16.12 6.89 -8.90
C GLY A 24 14.89 6.13 -8.38
N LEU A 25 13.70 6.35 -8.96
CA LEU A 25 12.46 5.76 -8.46
C LEU A 25 11.63 5.08 -9.56
N PHE A 26 11.29 5.79 -10.64
CA PHE A 26 10.35 5.26 -11.64
C PHE A 26 10.93 4.09 -12.45
N VAL A 27 12.11 4.25 -13.03
CA VAL A 27 12.73 3.22 -13.90
C VAL A 27 13.01 1.93 -13.13
N PRO A 28 13.62 1.95 -11.92
CA PRO A 28 13.84 0.73 -11.15
C PRO A 28 12.52 0.06 -10.76
N PHE A 29 11.53 0.83 -10.32
CA PHE A 29 10.21 0.31 -9.98
C PHE A 29 9.55 -0.36 -11.19
N PHE A 30 9.53 0.31 -12.33
CA PHE A 30 8.93 -0.22 -13.55
C PHE A 30 9.60 -1.51 -14.01
N ILE A 31 10.93 -1.55 -14.05
CA ILE A 31 11.69 -2.75 -14.44
C ILE A 31 11.42 -3.89 -13.46
N ALA A 32 11.57 -3.63 -12.14
CA ALA A 32 11.40 -4.65 -11.12
C ALA A 32 9.97 -5.22 -11.13
N THR A 33 8.94 -4.36 -11.14
CA THR A 33 7.54 -4.79 -11.17
C THR A 33 7.22 -5.54 -12.46
N SER A 34 7.70 -5.08 -13.62
CA SER A 34 7.47 -5.77 -14.90
C SER A 34 8.13 -7.15 -14.90
N CYS A 35 9.38 -7.26 -14.47
CA CYS A 35 10.08 -8.54 -14.38
C CYS A 35 9.38 -9.52 -13.42
N VAL A 36 8.94 -9.04 -12.25
CA VAL A 36 8.21 -9.88 -11.28
C VAL A 36 6.87 -10.36 -11.86
N VAL A 37 6.13 -9.48 -12.53
CA VAL A 37 4.86 -9.86 -13.18
C VAL A 37 5.09 -10.88 -14.29
N ILE A 38 6.08 -10.67 -15.15
CA ILE A 38 6.42 -11.60 -16.24
C ILE A 38 6.88 -12.95 -15.68
N ALA A 39 7.75 -12.96 -14.67
CA ALA A 39 8.22 -14.20 -14.04
C ALA A 39 7.07 -14.95 -13.36
N ALA A 40 6.21 -14.24 -12.60
CA ALA A 40 5.06 -14.84 -11.96
C ALA A 40 4.06 -15.41 -12.99
N ALA A 41 3.78 -14.68 -14.07
CA ALA A 41 2.93 -15.17 -15.15
C ALA A 41 3.53 -16.41 -15.83
N SER A 42 4.82 -16.38 -16.18
CA SER A 42 5.48 -17.50 -16.85
C SER A 42 5.59 -18.75 -15.97
N SER A 43 5.73 -18.61 -14.65
CA SER A 43 5.93 -19.75 -13.75
C SER A 43 4.64 -20.28 -13.12
N PHE A 44 3.62 -19.44 -12.94
CA PHE A 44 2.42 -19.81 -12.17
C PHE A 44 1.13 -19.84 -12.97
N HIS A 45 1.09 -19.28 -14.19
CA HIS A 45 -0.13 -19.29 -14.98
C HIS A 45 -0.59 -20.72 -15.28
N GLY A 46 -1.77 -21.09 -14.78
CA GLY A 46 -2.35 -22.43 -14.98
C GLY A 46 -1.58 -23.57 -14.27
N SER A 47 -0.66 -23.27 -13.35
CA SER A 47 0.15 -24.27 -12.67
C SER A 47 -0.29 -24.44 -11.21
N THR A 48 -0.35 -25.70 -10.75
CA THR A 48 -0.51 -26.06 -9.34
C THR A 48 0.82 -26.42 -8.67
N GLU A 49 1.94 -26.31 -9.39
CA GLU A 49 3.25 -26.72 -8.89
C GLU A 49 3.73 -25.80 -7.77
N GLY A 50 4.34 -26.37 -6.72
CA GLY A 50 4.86 -25.62 -5.57
C GLY A 50 3.82 -25.08 -4.60
N LEU A 51 2.56 -25.48 -4.74
CA LEU A 51 1.51 -25.22 -3.75
C LEU A 51 1.59 -26.21 -2.58
N GLY A 52 1.28 -25.73 -1.37
CA GLY A 52 1.18 -26.59 -0.18
C GLY A 52 -0.09 -27.44 -0.17
N GLU A 53 -0.15 -28.42 0.74
CA GLU A 53 -1.40 -29.14 1.01
C GLU A 53 -2.51 -28.15 1.41
N GLY A 54 -3.71 -28.34 0.86
CA GLY A 54 -4.87 -27.46 1.08
C GLY A 54 -4.93 -26.20 0.21
N ALA A 55 -4.09 -26.08 -0.83
CA ALA A 55 -4.20 -24.97 -1.77
C ALA A 55 -5.54 -24.97 -2.51
N GLY A 56 -6.21 -23.81 -2.55
CA GLY A 56 -7.54 -23.66 -3.13
C GLY A 56 -8.70 -23.96 -2.17
N GLU A 57 -8.46 -24.45 -0.95
CA GLU A 57 -9.53 -24.73 0.02
C GLU A 57 -10.36 -23.48 0.32
N LYS A 58 -9.71 -22.33 0.52
CA LYS A 58 -10.41 -21.06 0.77
C LYS A 58 -11.29 -20.64 -0.42
N THR A 59 -10.83 -20.91 -1.65
CA THR A 59 -11.59 -20.65 -2.86
C THR A 59 -12.80 -21.57 -2.96
N LEU A 60 -12.64 -22.85 -2.65
CA LEU A 60 -13.75 -23.83 -2.62
C LEU A 60 -14.78 -23.49 -1.55
N LEU A 61 -14.34 -23.05 -0.37
CA LEU A 61 -15.22 -22.62 0.72
C LEU A 61 -16.04 -21.37 0.39
N SER A 62 -15.61 -20.57 -0.59
CA SER A 62 -16.37 -19.41 -1.07
C SER A 62 -17.42 -19.75 -2.13
N VAL A 63 -17.54 -21.02 -2.52
CA VAL A 63 -18.58 -21.47 -3.46
C VAL A 63 -19.91 -21.57 -2.71
N PRO A 64 -20.98 -20.89 -3.15
CA PRO A 64 -22.24 -20.82 -2.40
C PRO A 64 -22.87 -22.18 -2.05
N ALA A 65 -22.71 -23.18 -2.93
CA ALA A 65 -23.21 -24.53 -2.69
C ALA A 65 -22.45 -25.25 -1.56
N ILE A 66 -21.15 -25.01 -1.45
CA ILE A 66 -20.28 -25.60 -0.41
C ILE A 66 -20.51 -24.86 0.91
N GLU A 67 -20.56 -23.52 0.88
CA GLU A 67 -20.87 -22.70 2.05
C GLU A 67 -22.21 -23.10 2.70
N LYS A 68 -23.24 -23.27 1.88
CA LYS A 68 -24.56 -23.71 2.34
C LYS A 68 -24.50 -25.10 2.98
N SER A 69 -23.83 -26.05 2.33
CA SER A 69 -23.68 -27.42 2.83
C SER A 69 -22.93 -27.50 4.17
N LEU A 70 -21.93 -26.63 4.37
CA LEU A 70 -21.23 -26.52 5.65
C LEU A 70 -22.08 -25.84 6.74
N SER A 71 -22.89 -24.85 6.36
CA SER A 71 -23.77 -24.14 7.30
C SER A 71 -24.93 -25.00 7.82
N GLU A 72 -25.38 -25.95 7.01
CA GLU A 72 -26.44 -26.91 7.37
C GLU A 72 -25.93 -28.09 8.21
N PHE A 73 -24.60 -28.27 8.31
CA PHE A 73 -24.02 -29.33 9.14
C PHE A 73 -24.06 -28.95 10.63
N GLU A 74 -24.86 -29.67 11.39
CA GLU A 74 -24.88 -29.58 12.85
C GLU A 74 -23.85 -30.52 13.47
N GLY A 75 -22.87 -29.94 14.18
CA GLY A 75 -21.79 -30.65 14.86
C GLY A 75 -20.90 -29.67 15.62
N ASP A 76 -20.05 -30.22 16.50
CA ASP A 76 -19.00 -29.45 17.17
C ASP A 76 -17.95 -28.93 16.15
N ASP A 77 -17.10 -27.99 16.58
CA ASP A 77 -16.12 -27.33 15.71
C ASP A 77 -15.12 -28.32 15.09
N GLU A 78 -14.84 -29.41 15.80
CA GLU A 78 -13.94 -30.49 15.38
C GLU A 78 -14.59 -31.37 14.31
N ALA A 79 -15.85 -31.77 14.49
CA ALA A 79 -16.63 -32.49 13.48
C ALA A 79 -16.85 -31.64 12.23
N LYS A 80 -17.10 -30.32 12.38
CA LYS A 80 -17.21 -29.38 11.26
C LYS A 80 -15.92 -29.30 10.45
N SER A 81 -14.77 -29.21 11.11
CA SER A 81 -13.47 -29.18 10.45
C SER A 81 -13.16 -30.49 9.70
N ALA A 82 -13.48 -31.64 10.31
CA ALA A 82 -13.32 -32.95 9.68
C ALA A 82 -14.27 -33.15 8.49
N PHE A 83 -15.54 -32.75 8.64
CA PHE A 83 -16.55 -32.78 7.57
C PHE A 83 -16.16 -31.88 6.40
N THR A 84 -15.63 -30.69 6.70
CA THR A 84 -15.12 -29.75 5.69
C THR A 84 -14.02 -30.38 4.85
N LYS A 85 -12.98 -30.92 5.50
CA LYS A 85 -11.86 -31.56 4.79
C LYS A 85 -12.32 -32.76 3.95
N THR A 86 -13.25 -33.56 4.48
CA THR A 86 -13.78 -34.73 3.78
C THR A 86 -14.59 -34.31 2.55
N SER A 87 -15.46 -33.31 2.70
CA SER A 87 -16.30 -32.78 1.62
C SER A 87 -15.45 -32.13 0.52
N LEU A 88 -14.41 -31.37 0.90
CA LEU A 88 -13.48 -30.76 -0.06
C LEU A 88 -12.65 -31.80 -0.82
N ASN A 89 -12.26 -32.90 -0.16
CA ASN A 89 -11.53 -33.99 -0.81
C ASN A 89 -12.42 -34.85 -1.72
N ALA A 90 -13.73 -34.92 -1.44
CA ALA A 90 -14.71 -35.64 -2.24
C ALA A 90 -15.07 -34.92 -3.56
N LEU A 91 -14.72 -33.64 -3.69
CA LEU A 91 -14.96 -32.88 -4.92
C LEU A 91 -14.11 -33.42 -6.09
N PRO A 92 -14.61 -33.25 -7.34
CA PRO A 92 -13.86 -33.60 -8.53
C PRO A 92 -12.44 -33.00 -8.54
N GLU A 93 -11.47 -33.78 -9.01
CA GLU A 93 -10.08 -33.33 -9.10
C GLU A 93 -9.93 -32.08 -9.97
N ALA A 94 -10.77 -31.93 -11.00
CA ALA A 94 -10.82 -30.75 -11.86
C ALA A 94 -11.14 -29.47 -11.06
N ASP A 95 -12.16 -29.51 -10.18
CA ASP A 95 -12.58 -28.36 -9.37
C ASP A 95 -11.51 -28.01 -8.32
N ARG A 96 -10.90 -29.02 -7.72
CA ARG A 96 -9.79 -28.84 -6.77
C ARG A 96 -8.57 -28.21 -7.45
N LYS A 97 -8.22 -28.65 -8.66
CA LYS A 97 -7.13 -28.05 -9.45
C LYS A 97 -7.44 -26.61 -9.86
N LEU A 98 -8.67 -26.35 -10.32
CA LEU A 98 -9.11 -24.98 -10.67
C LEU A 98 -9.01 -24.05 -9.46
N ALA A 99 -9.50 -24.48 -8.31
CA ALA A 99 -9.40 -23.71 -7.07
C ALA A 99 -7.95 -23.49 -6.63
N ALA A 100 -7.09 -24.50 -6.76
CA ALA A 100 -5.67 -24.39 -6.44
C ALA A 100 -4.94 -23.42 -7.38
N MET A 101 -5.30 -23.35 -8.66
CA MET A 101 -4.74 -22.38 -9.61
C MET A 101 -5.12 -20.92 -9.29
N MET A 102 -6.22 -20.70 -8.55
CA MET A 102 -6.65 -19.38 -8.11
C MET A 102 -6.00 -18.94 -6.78
N GLU A 103 -5.29 -19.84 -6.09
CA GLU A 103 -4.65 -19.55 -4.82
C GLU A 103 -3.54 -18.49 -4.99
N LYS A 104 -3.48 -17.53 -4.06
CA LYS A 104 -2.47 -16.48 -4.11
C LYS A 104 -1.10 -17.07 -3.81
N ARG A 105 -0.15 -16.88 -4.73
CA ARG A 105 1.24 -17.32 -4.54
C ARG A 105 1.95 -16.44 -3.51
N ASP A 106 2.70 -17.09 -2.62
CA ASP A 106 3.48 -16.44 -1.57
C ASP A 106 4.91 -16.09 -2.03
N THR A 107 5.64 -15.35 -1.20
CA THR A 107 7.04 -14.97 -1.44
C THR A 107 7.96 -16.18 -1.59
N LYS A 108 7.68 -17.29 -0.90
CA LYS A 108 8.48 -18.53 -1.03
C LYS A 108 8.26 -19.20 -2.38
N SER A 109 7.03 -19.22 -2.88
CA SER A 109 6.70 -19.68 -4.23
C SER A 109 7.41 -18.84 -5.28
N LEU A 110 7.43 -17.50 -5.12
CA LEU A 110 8.13 -16.59 -6.04
C LEU A 110 9.63 -16.87 -6.15
N ALA A 111 10.29 -17.30 -5.07
CA ALA A 111 11.70 -17.68 -5.12
C ALA A 111 11.95 -18.89 -6.05
N VAL A 112 10.97 -19.78 -6.22
CA VAL A 112 11.10 -20.97 -7.09
C VAL A 112 11.27 -20.57 -8.56
N THR A 113 10.79 -19.40 -8.97
CA THR A 113 10.97 -18.92 -10.35
C THR A 113 12.44 -18.70 -10.73
N LEU A 114 13.34 -18.50 -9.75
CA LEU A 114 14.79 -18.40 -9.95
C LEU A 114 15.52 -19.75 -9.87
N ALA A 115 14.84 -20.82 -9.44
CA ALA A 115 15.45 -22.13 -9.25
C ALA A 115 16.05 -22.73 -10.54
N PRO A 116 15.46 -22.56 -11.75
CA PRO A 116 16.05 -23.07 -12.99
C PRO A 116 17.44 -22.51 -13.31
N PHE A 117 17.76 -21.30 -12.83
CA PHE A 117 19.01 -20.61 -13.14
C PHE A 117 20.05 -20.68 -12.01
N THR A 118 19.59 -20.78 -10.75
CA THR A 118 20.47 -20.67 -9.58
C THR A 118 20.42 -21.88 -8.64
N GLY A 119 19.45 -22.77 -8.83
CA GLY A 119 19.13 -23.84 -7.88
C GLY A 119 18.31 -23.35 -6.69
N LYS A 120 17.52 -24.25 -6.08
CA LYS A 120 16.54 -23.92 -5.03
C LYS A 120 17.15 -23.19 -3.82
N VAL A 121 18.34 -23.60 -3.38
CA VAL A 121 18.99 -23.04 -2.17
C VAL A 121 19.49 -21.62 -2.41
N VAL A 122 20.11 -21.36 -3.56
CA VAL A 122 20.61 -20.03 -3.92
C VAL A 122 19.44 -19.09 -4.21
N ALA A 123 18.43 -19.57 -4.92
CA ALA A 123 17.21 -18.84 -5.20
C ALA A 123 16.53 -18.32 -3.92
N GLN A 124 16.30 -19.20 -2.93
CA GLN A 124 15.69 -18.81 -1.66
C GLN A 124 16.55 -17.81 -0.87
N LYS A 125 17.87 -17.97 -0.85
CA LYS A 125 18.77 -17.05 -0.14
C LYS A 125 18.80 -15.66 -0.80
N ILE A 126 19.00 -15.59 -2.11
CA ILE A 126 19.04 -14.31 -2.84
C ILE A 126 17.68 -13.61 -2.75
N PHE A 127 16.59 -14.35 -2.96
CA PHE A 127 15.24 -13.79 -2.86
C PHE A 127 14.96 -13.29 -1.43
N GLY A 128 15.35 -14.05 -0.40
CA GLY A 128 15.22 -13.65 1.00
C GLY A 128 15.97 -12.37 1.34
N ILE A 129 17.21 -12.21 0.86
CA ILE A 129 18.00 -10.97 1.02
C ILE A 129 17.28 -9.80 0.32
N GLY A 130 16.72 -10.02 -0.87
CA GLY A 130 15.92 -9.02 -1.57
C GLY A 130 14.70 -8.56 -0.77
N VAL A 131 13.92 -9.49 -0.23
CA VAL A 131 12.75 -9.19 0.62
C VAL A 131 13.16 -8.45 1.89
N LEU A 132 14.25 -8.86 2.54
CA LEU A 132 14.81 -8.15 3.69
C LEU A 132 15.18 -6.71 3.34
N GLY A 133 15.87 -6.50 2.20
CA GLY A 133 16.23 -5.17 1.71
C GLY A 133 15.02 -4.27 1.47
N MET A 134 13.95 -4.81 0.85
CA MET A 134 12.69 -4.08 0.65
C MET A 134 12.03 -3.68 1.98
N ALA A 135 12.03 -4.58 2.96
CA ALA A 135 11.48 -4.30 4.29
C ALA A 135 12.29 -3.20 5.01
N LEU A 136 13.62 -3.33 5.06
CA LEU A 136 14.51 -2.34 5.68
C LEU A 136 14.41 -0.97 5.01
N SER A 137 14.35 -0.91 3.69
CA SER A 137 14.16 0.35 2.95
C SER A 137 12.86 1.05 3.35
N THR A 138 11.77 0.27 3.46
CA THR A 138 10.46 0.78 3.88
C THR A 138 10.49 1.30 5.32
N ILE A 139 11.11 0.55 6.24
CA ILE A 139 11.28 0.98 7.64
C ILE A 139 12.02 2.31 7.70
N ILE A 140 13.13 2.46 6.98
CA ILE A 140 13.91 3.71 6.95
C ILE A 140 13.06 4.87 6.42
N ILE A 141 12.32 4.68 5.33
CA ILE A 141 11.47 5.74 4.77
C ILE A 141 10.38 6.15 5.77
N LEU A 142 9.73 5.19 6.42
CA LEU A 142 8.73 5.45 7.46
C LEU A 142 9.32 6.18 8.66
N MET A 143 10.54 5.80 9.10
CA MET A 143 11.26 6.52 10.14
C MET A 143 11.45 7.98 9.78
N LEU A 144 11.94 8.28 8.57
CA LEU A 144 12.19 9.65 8.11
C LEU A 144 10.89 10.46 8.00
N ILE A 145 9.83 9.88 7.42
CA ILE A 145 8.53 10.56 7.28
C ILE A 145 7.91 10.84 8.65
N ASN A 146 7.90 9.85 9.54
CA ASN A 146 7.32 9.99 10.87
C ASN A 146 8.16 10.97 11.73
N GLY A 147 9.49 10.95 11.59
CA GLY A 147 10.36 11.95 12.19
C GLY A 147 10.01 13.38 11.77
N LEU A 148 9.82 13.62 10.47
CA LEU A 148 9.39 14.93 9.97
C LEU A 148 7.99 15.31 10.48
N ALA A 149 7.04 14.37 10.51
CA ALA A 149 5.70 14.63 11.02
C ALA A 149 5.72 15.04 12.50
N PHE A 150 6.48 14.33 13.34
CA PHE A 150 6.64 14.69 14.76
C PHE A 150 7.36 16.03 14.94
N GLN A 151 8.31 16.35 14.06
CA GLN A 151 8.98 17.64 14.06
C GLN A 151 7.99 18.78 13.78
N GLU A 152 7.07 18.62 12.82
CA GLU A 152 6.04 19.64 12.54
C GLU A 152 4.97 19.70 13.62
N LEU A 153 4.63 18.57 14.27
CA LEU A 153 3.61 18.52 15.33
C LEU A 153 4.09 19.09 16.67
N PHE A 154 5.34 18.80 17.07
CA PHE A 154 5.85 19.12 18.41
C PHE A 154 7.03 20.10 18.40
N GLY A 155 7.70 20.27 17.25
CA GLY A 155 8.75 21.27 17.10
C GLY A 155 8.12 22.65 16.97
N LYS A 156 8.11 23.42 18.06
CA LYS A 156 7.69 24.83 18.06
C LYS A 156 8.33 25.59 16.89
N GLY A 157 7.60 25.74 15.78
CA GLY A 157 7.74 26.76 14.74
C GLY A 157 9.15 27.10 14.22
N LYS A 158 10.16 26.23 14.31
CA LYS A 158 11.48 26.47 13.74
C LYS A 158 11.60 25.76 12.38
N SER A 159 10.77 26.22 11.45
CA SER A 159 11.04 26.10 10.02
C SER A 159 11.57 27.44 9.54
N THR A 160 12.89 27.62 9.61
CA THR A 160 13.63 28.59 8.78
C THR A 160 15.10 28.21 8.82
N SER A 161 15.74 28.28 7.65
CA SER A 161 17.18 28.32 7.39
C SER A 161 17.85 27.01 6.92
N ASP A 162 18.57 27.19 5.82
CA ASP A 162 19.44 26.31 5.03
C ASP A 162 20.59 25.61 5.78
N ALA A 163 20.42 25.30 7.07
CA ALA A 163 21.40 24.57 7.84
C ALA A 163 21.14 23.05 7.73
N PRO A 164 22.18 22.21 7.52
CA PRO A 164 22.03 20.76 7.70
C PRO A 164 21.47 20.50 9.10
N PRO A 165 20.61 19.47 9.28
CA PRO A 165 20.08 19.16 10.61
C PRO A 165 21.27 19.05 11.57
N ALA A 166 21.37 19.99 12.51
CA ALA A 166 22.32 19.91 13.60
C ALA A 166 22.14 18.53 14.24
N LYS A 167 23.26 17.90 14.65
CA LYS A 167 23.27 16.56 15.28
C LYS A 167 21.97 16.36 16.07
N PRO A 168 21.08 15.45 15.63
CA PRO A 168 19.79 15.31 16.29
C PRO A 168 20.06 14.91 17.73
N ASN A 169 19.74 15.81 18.66
CA ASN A 169 19.73 15.43 20.07
C ASN A 169 18.77 14.25 20.23
N LEU A 170 19.12 13.31 21.10
CA LEU A 170 18.32 12.11 21.38
C LEU A 170 16.87 12.45 21.80
N MET A 171 16.65 13.68 22.30
CA MET A 171 15.35 14.23 22.69
C MET A 171 14.66 15.11 21.63
N SER A 172 15.19 15.18 20.40
CA SER A 172 14.51 15.94 19.35
C SER A 172 13.19 15.26 18.95
N PRO A 173 12.10 16.02 18.70
CA PRO A 173 10.85 15.45 18.21
C PRO A 173 11.04 14.60 16.95
N TYR A 174 11.98 15.00 16.09
CA TYR A 174 12.38 14.24 14.91
C TYR A 174 12.92 12.84 15.26
N PHE A 175 13.88 12.76 16.20
CA PHE A 175 14.43 11.48 16.63
C PHE A 175 13.36 10.60 17.30
N LEU A 176 12.48 11.19 18.11
CA LEU A 176 11.37 10.46 18.72
C LEU A 176 10.44 9.84 17.67
N GLY A 177 10.04 10.60 16.66
CA GLY A 177 9.24 10.08 15.54
C GLY A 177 9.94 8.97 14.77
N CYS A 178 11.24 9.11 14.53
CA CYS A 178 12.07 8.05 13.92
C CYS A 178 12.14 6.81 14.81
N ALA A 179 12.37 6.98 16.12
CA ALA A 179 12.55 5.89 17.06
C ALA A 179 11.28 5.06 17.23
N ILE A 180 10.10 5.71 17.35
CA ILE A 180 8.82 5.00 17.46
C ILE A 180 8.57 4.13 16.23
N SER A 181 8.74 4.68 15.02
CA SER A 181 8.53 3.91 13.78
C SER A 181 9.60 2.82 13.59
N GLY A 182 10.85 3.10 13.94
CA GLY A 182 11.95 2.15 13.81
C GLY A 182 11.83 0.98 14.78
N LEU A 183 11.49 1.24 16.04
CA LEU A 183 11.23 0.20 17.04
C LEU A 183 10.02 -0.64 16.65
N ALA A 184 8.91 -0.02 16.23
CA ALA A 184 7.73 -0.74 15.77
C ALA A 184 8.05 -1.65 14.56
N GLY A 185 8.88 -1.17 13.62
CA GLY A 185 9.32 -1.94 12.46
C GLY A 185 10.29 -3.08 12.80
N CYS A 186 11.27 -2.87 13.68
CA CYS A 186 12.23 -3.90 14.08
C CYS A 186 11.60 -4.96 14.98
N MET A 187 10.60 -4.58 15.79
CA MET A 187 9.86 -5.48 16.67
C MET A 187 8.70 -6.19 15.97
N PHE A 188 8.65 -6.19 14.62
CA PHE A 188 7.62 -6.90 13.85
C PHE A 188 7.43 -8.37 14.30
N PRO A 189 8.46 -9.17 14.58
CA PRO A 189 8.28 -10.57 14.99
C PRO A 189 7.60 -10.75 16.35
N PHE A 190 7.52 -9.68 17.16
CA PHE A 190 6.91 -9.72 18.48
C PHE A 190 5.56 -8.99 18.49
N LEU A 191 5.47 -7.84 17.80
CA LEU A 191 4.26 -7.00 17.76
C LEU A 191 3.21 -7.48 16.75
N TRP A 192 3.60 -8.27 15.74
CA TRP A 192 2.70 -8.75 14.68
C TRP A 192 2.56 -10.27 14.71
N THR A 193 2.11 -10.82 15.85
CA THR A 193 1.92 -12.27 16.05
C THR A 193 0.51 -12.63 16.54
N GLY A 194 -0.05 -13.73 16.02
CA GLY A 194 -1.38 -14.22 16.43
C GLY A 194 -2.47 -13.16 16.30
N ASP A 195 -3.28 -12.99 17.35
CA ASP A 195 -4.43 -12.07 17.39
C ASP A 195 -4.03 -10.59 17.21
N SER A 196 -2.82 -10.22 17.61
CA SER A 196 -2.32 -8.84 17.45
C SER A 196 -2.16 -8.44 15.98
N LEU A 197 -1.81 -9.40 15.10
CA LEU A 197 -1.70 -9.16 13.66
C LEU A 197 -3.07 -8.78 13.09
N ALA A 198 -4.11 -9.54 13.39
CA ALA A 198 -5.45 -9.25 12.91
C ALA A 198 -5.97 -7.91 13.47
N ALA A 199 -5.75 -7.67 14.76
CA ALA A 199 -6.18 -6.45 15.44
C ALA A 199 -5.48 -5.18 14.91
N LEU A 200 -4.21 -5.25 14.50
CA LEU A 200 -3.45 -4.10 13.99
C LEU A 200 -3.54 -3.95 12.47
N ALA A 201 -3.60 -5.06 11.72
CA ALA A 201 -3.65 -5.03 10.26
C ALA A 201 -4.95 -4.41 9.73
N VAL A 202 -6.09 -4.69 10.39
CA VAL A 202 -7.39 -4.17 9.97
C VAL A 202 -7.44 -2.64 10.06
N PRO A 203 -7.19 -1.99 11.22
CA PRO A 203 -7.18 -0.53 11.32
C PRO A 203 -6.12 0.12 10.41
N THR A 204 -4.91 -0.45 10.36
CA THR A 204 -3.82 0.10 9.53
C THR A 204 -4.21 0.09 8.04
N SER A 205 -4.82 -1.00 7.58
CA SER A 205 -5.28 -1.11 6.19
C SER A 205 -6.48 -0.21 5.90
N VAL A 206 -7.38 0.01 6.86
CA VAL A 206 -8.51 0.92 6.70
C VAL A 206 -8.02 2.37 6.59
N ILE A 207 -7.14 2.80 7.48
CA ILE A 207 -6.55 4.13 7.46
C ILE A 207 -5.76 4.34 6.16
N GLY A 208 -4.85 3.41 5.82
CA GLY A 208 -4.04 3.51 4.61
C GLY A 208 -4.89 3.49 3.33
N GLY A 209 -5.90 2.62 3.27
CA GLY A 209 -6.83 2.55 2.14
C GLY A 209 -7.60 3.85 1.96
N ALA A 210 -8.16 4.40 3.04
CA ALA A 210 -8.94 5.63 3.01
C ALA A 210 -8.11 6.89 2.65
N LEU A 211 -6.81 6.89 2.95
CA LEU A 211 -5.91 8.02 2.63
C LEU A 211 -5.53 8.10 1.14
N LEU A 212 -5.56 6.98 0.41
CA LEU A 212 -5.16 6.95 -1.02
C LEU A 212 -5.97 7.95 -1.87
N PRO A 213 -7.31 7.91 -1.87
CA PRO A 213 -8.13 8.81 -2.68
C PRO A 213 -7.93 10.28 -2.29
N ILE A 214 -7.77 10.55 -0.98
CA ILE A 214 -7.54 11.90 -0.46
C ILE A 214 -6.25 12.47 -1.04
N ALA A 215 -5.18 11.67 -1.11
CA ALA A 215 -3.92 12.10 -1.71
C ALA A 215 -4.10 12.47 -3.20
N TYR A 216 -4.69 11.57 -4.02
CA TYR A 216 -4.91 11.85 -5.44
C TYR A 216 -5.83 13.04 -5.67
N PHE A 217 -6.90 13.16 -4.90
CA PHE A 217 -7.81 14.30 -4.96
C PHE A 217 -7.11 15.61 -4.59
N THR A 218 -6.26 15.59 -3.56
CA THR A 218 -5.45 16.77 -3.18
C THR A 218 -4.49 17.16 -4.30
N PHE A 219 -3.82 16.20 -4.95
CA PHE A 219 -2.97 16.47 -6.11
C PHE A 219 -3.76 17.04 -7.29
N LEU A 220 -4.98 16.54 -7.55
CA LEU A 220 -5.86 17.06 -8.59
C LEU A 220 -6.21 18.54 -8.32
N LEU A 221 -6.59 18.88 -7.08
CA LEU A 221 -6.85 20.27 -6.70
C LEU A 221 -5.59 21.13 -6.79
N MET A 222 -4.45 20.63 -6.29
CA MET A 222 -3.18 21.35 -6.32
C MET A 222 -2.73 21.66 -7.74
N MET A 223 -2.81 20.71 -8.68
CA MET A 223 -2.50 20.91 -10.10
C MET A 223 -3.41 21.95 -10.77
N ASN A 224 -4.57 22.22 -10.19
CA ASN A 224 -5.50 23.24 -10.67
C ASN A 224 -5.45 24.54 -9.86
N SER A 225 -4.68 24.64 -8.78
CA SER A 225 -4.61 25.85 -7.96
C SER A 225 -3.55 26.82 -8.47
N LYS A 226 -3.96 28.06 -8.81
CA LYS A 226 -2.99 29.14 -9.04
C LYS A 226 -2.32 29.57 -7.74
N LYS A 227 -3.03 29.51 -6.61
CA LYS A 227 -2.49 29.89 -5.30
C LYS A 227 -1.26 29.09 -4.90
N ILE A 228 -1.25 27.79 -5.20
CA ILE A 228 -0.16 26.89 -4.78
C ILE A 228 0.96 26.83 -5.82
N LEU A 229 0.62 26.73 -7.11
CA LEU A 229 1.60 26.52 -8.17
C LEU A 229 2.04 27.81 -8.88
N GLY A 230 1.30 28.91 -8.72
CA GLY A 230 1.55 30.18 -9.43
C GLY A 230 1.67 29.96 -10.93
N ASP A 231 2.67 30.60 -11.53
CA ASP A 231 3.00 30.53 -12.96
C ASP A 231 3.51 29.15 -13.41
N LYS A 232 3.70 28.20 -12.48
CA LYS A 232 4.09 26.81 -12.80
C LYS A 232 2.90 25.87 -12.91
N ARG A 233 1.67 26.38 -12.79
CA ARG A 233 0.45 25.61 -13.03
C ARG A 233 0.44 25.10 -14.48
N PRO A 234 0.01 23.85 -14.74
CA PRO A 234 -0.21 23.38 -16.11
C PRO A 234 -1.22 24.26 -16.85
N GLU A 235 -0.91 24.63 -18.10
CA GLU A 235 -1.77 25.43 -18.99
C GLU A 235 -2.04 24.72 -20.33
N GLY A 236 -3.09 25.15 -21.02
CA GLY A 236 -3.50 24.62 -22.33
C GLY A 236 -3.75 23.11 -22.33
N THR A 237 -3.25 22.42 -23.35
CA THR A 237 -3.42 20.97 -23.56
C THR A 237 -2.83 20.14 -22.42
N THR A 238 -1.70 20.57 -21.86
CA THR A 238 -1.03 19.87 -20.74
C THR A 238 -1.95 19.80 -19.52
N ARG A 239 -2.71 20.86 -19.25
CA ARG A 239 -3.69 20.87 -18.16
C ARG A 239 -4.81 19.85 -18.36
N ILE A 240 -5.31 19.74 -19.59
CA ILE A 240 -6.35 18.78 -19.93
C ILE A 240 -5.85 17.35 -19.71
N ILE A 241 -4.65 17.03 -20.22
CA ILE A 241 -4.03 15.71 -20.05
C ILE A 241 -3.89 15.36 -18.56
N TRP A 242 -3.30 16.26 -17.77
CA TRP A 242 -3.12 16.01 -16.33
C TRP A 242 -4.44 15.87 -15.59
N ASN A 243 -5.45 16.68 -15.92
CA ASN A 243 -6.77 16.56 -15.29
C ASN A 243 -7.46 15.25 -15.64
N VAL A 244 -7.41 14.81 -16.90
CA VAL A 244 -7.99 13.52 -17.31
C VAL A 244 -7.29 12.37 -16.58
N LEU A 245 -5.96 12.36 -16.56
CA LEU A 245 -5.18 11.32 -15.87
C LEU A 245 -5.44 11.32 -14.36
N MET A 246 -5.50 12.50 -13.73
CA MET A 246 -5.74 12.62 -12.29
C MET A 246 -7.19 12.26 -11.92
N ILE A 247 -8.19 12.66 -12.71
CA ILE A 247 -9.58 12.25 -12.48
C ILE A 247 -9.70 10.73 -12.59
N PHE A 248 -9.08 10.13 -13.60
CA PHE A 248 -9.04 8.67 -13.74
C PHE A 248 -8.36 8.02 -12.54
N ALA A 249 -7.19 8.51 -12.12
CA ALA A 249 -6.45 7.99 -10.97
C ALA A 249 -7.25 8.12 -9.66
N THR A 250 -7.86 9.29 -9.39
CA THR A 250 -8.71 9.50 -8.22
C THR A 250 -9.91 8.58 -8.22
N SER A 251 -10.54 8.36 -9.38
CA SER A 251 -11.69 7.45 -9.52
C SER A 251 -11.28 6.00 -9.21
N MET A 252 -10.21 5.51 -9.83
CA MET A 252 -9.67 4.18 -9.58
C MET A 252 -9.22 4.00 -8.12
N ALA A 253 -8.57 5.00 -7.53
CA ALA A 253 -8.19 4.98 -6.13
C ALA A 253 -9.41 4.91 -5.21
N THR A 254 -10.49 5.63 -5.54
CA THR A 254 -11.74 5.62 -4.77
C THR A 254 -12.41 4.25 -4.80
N ILE A 255 -12.48 3.62 -5.99
CA ILE A 255 -13.00 2.25 -6.14
C ILE A 255 -12.13 1.25 -5.37
N GLY A 256 -10.80 1.36 -5.50
CA GLY A 256 -9.86 0.50 -4.79
C GLY A 256 -9.96 0.65 -3.27
N SER A 257 -10.06 1.89 -2.77
CA SER A 257 -10.28 2.16 -1.35
C SER A 257 -11.62 1.60 -0.88
N TYR A 258 -12.69 1.81 -1.64
CA TYR A 258 -14.03 1.31 -1.28
C TYR A 258 -14.01 -0.21 -1.12
N THR A 259 -13.52 -0.94 -2.12
CA THR A 259 -13.45 -2.41 -2.07
C THR A 259 -12.51 -2.94 -0.98
N ALA A 260 -11.41 -2.24 -0.70
CA ALA A 260 -10.45 -2.65 0.33
C ALA A 260 -10.99 -2.45 1.76
N VAL A 261 -11.96 -1.56 1.95
CA VAL A 261 -12.34 -1.04 3.26
C VAL A 261 -13.81 -1.31 3.62
N SER A 262 -14.73 -1.39 2.66
CA SER A 262 -16.19 -1.48 2.87
C SER A 262 -16.64 -2.62 3.80
N HIS A 263 -15.99 -3.78 3.71
CA HIS A 263 -16.33 -4.97 4.48
C HIS A 263 -15.58 -5.10 5.81
N LYS A 264 -14.72 -4.13 6.16
CA LYS A 264 -13.89 -4.20 7.35
C LYS A 264 -14.61 -3.60 8.56
N ALA A 265 -14.86 -4.44 9.55
CA ALA A 265 -15.26 -4.04 10.89
C ALA A 265 -14.10 -4.25 11.86
N ALA A 266 -13.97 -3.37 12.84
CA ALA A 266 -13.05 -3.54 13.97
C ALA A 266 -13.80 -3.23 15.26
N PHE A 267 -13.65 -4.07 16.27
CA PHE A 267 -14.30 -3.92 17.58
C PHE A 267 -15.84 -3.78 17.51
N GLY A 268 -16.49 -4.47 16.57
CA GLY A 268 -17.95 -4.38 16.36
C GLY A 268 -18.42 -3.10 15.66
N VAL A 269 -17.50 -2.19 15.31
CA VAL A 269 -17.80 -0.95 14.59
C VAL A 269 -17.48 -1.14 13.10
N PRO A 270 -18.36 -0.73 12.17
CA PRO A 270 -18.09 -0.74 10.74
C PRO A 270 -17.13 0.40 10.36
N VAL A 271 -15.88 0.32 10.83
CA VAL A 271 -14.84 1.36 10.66
C VAL A 271 -14.64 1.68 9.18
N GLY A 272 -14.85 0.70 8.29
CA GLY A 272 -14.74 0.93 6.87
C GLY A 272 -15.77 1.90 6.29
N MET A 273 -17.03 1.79 6.69
CA MET A 273 -18.08 2.72 6.25
C MET A 273 -17.84 4.13 6.79
N ILE A 274 -17.37 4.23 8.04
CA ILE A 274 -17.02 5.51 8.66
C ILE A 274 -15.88 6.19 7.87
N GLY A 275 -14.85 5.43 7.50
CA GLY A 275 -13.75 5.94 6.67
C GLY A 275 -14.22 6.47 5.31
N MET A 276 -15.17 5.78 4.67
CA MET A 276 -15.76 6.23 3.40
C MET A 276 -16.63 7.48 3.56
N ALA A 277 -17.45 7.56 4.61
CA ALA A 277 -18.24 8.75 4.91
C ALA A 277 -17.34 9.97 5.17
N PHE A 278 -16.24 9.77 5.91
CA PHE A 278 -15.24 10.80 6.15
C PHE A 278 -14.54 11.26 4.86
N LEU A 279 -14.24 10.34 3.94
CA LEU A 279 -13.68 10.67 2.62
C LEU A 279 -14.64 11.56 1.81
N VAL A 280 -15.94 11.23 1.77
CA VAL A 280 -16.94 12.06 1.09
C VAL A 280 -17.00 13.46 1.70
N LEU A 281 -17.02 13.55 3.04
CA LEU A 281 -17.00 14.83 3.74
C LEU A 281 -15.76 15.65 3.36
N LEU A 282 -14.57 15.05 3.38
CA LEU A 282 -13.33 15.73 3.00
C LEU A 282 -13.31 16.14 1.53
N ALA A 283 -13.89 15.35 0.63
CA ALA A 283 -14.01 15.72 -0.78
C ALA A 283 -14.90 16.96 -0.94
N VAL A 284 -16.04 17.02 -0.24
CA VAL A 284 -16.93 18.20 -0.25
C VAL A 284 -16.22 19.42 0.33
N VAL A 285 -15.66 19.30 1.54
CA VAL A 285 -14.95 20.40 2.20
C VAL A 285 -13.75 20.88 1.38
N GLY A 286 -12.97 19.96 0.82
CA GLY A 286 -11.83 20.27 -0.03
C GLY A 286 -12.23 21.01 -1.31
N THR A 287 -13.31 20.57 -1.97
CA THR A 287 -13.85 21.22 -3.16
C THR A 287 -14.35 22.64 -2.84
N VAL A 288 -15.15 22.78 -1.78
CA VAL A 288 -15.69 24.09 -1.34
C VAL A 288 -14.55 25.03 -0.97
N SER A 289 -13.58 24.58 -0.17
CA SER A 289 -12.43 25.40 0.22
C SER A 289 -11.58 25.81 -0.97
N PHE A 290 -11.41 24.93 -1.97
CA PHE A 290 -10.69 25.24 -3.20
C PHE A 290 -11.37 26.36 -3.98
N PHE A 291 -12.68 26.28 -4.22
CA PHE A 291 -13.41 27.31 -4.97
C PHE A 291 -13.46 28.66 -4.25
N ILE A 292 -13.62 28.67 -2.93
CA ILE A 292 -13.59 29.92 -2.15
C ILE A 292 -12.22 30.61 -2.29
N LYS A 293 -11.15 29.86 -2.07
CA LYS A 293 -9.77 30.39 -2.06
C LYS A 293 -9.27 30.82 -3.44
N GLU A 294 -9.72 30.19 -4.52
CA GLU A 294 -9.36 30.63 -5.88
C GLU A 294 -10.15 31.88 -6.29
N ARG A 295 -11.43 32.02 -5.88
CA ARG A 295 -12.22 33.25 -6.19
C ARG A 295 -11.66 34.49 -5.50
N GLU A 296 -11.15 34.38 -4.28
CA GLU A 296 -10.50 35.49 -3.55
C GLU A 296 -9.22 36.03 -4.23
N GLN A 297 -8.61 35.26 -5.14
CA GLN A 297 -7.42 35.70 -5.89
C GLN A 297 -7.75 36.31 -7.26
N GLU A 298 -8.94 36.05 -7.79
CA GLU A 298 -9.40 36.61 -9.08
C GLU A 298 -10.14 37.94 -8.91
N SER A 299 -10.51 38.32 -7.66
CA SER A 299 -11.04 39.64 -7.29
C SER A 299 -9.94 40.62 -6.89
#